data_AF-A0A380HB73-F1
#
_entry.id   AF-A0A380HB73-F1
#
_cell.length_a   1.000
_cell.length_b   1.000
_cell.length_c   1.000
_cell.angle_alpha   90.00
_cell.angle_beta   90.00
_cell.angle_gamma   90.00
#
_symmetry.space_group_name_H-M   'P 1'
#
loop_
_entity.id
_entity.type
_entity.pdbx_description
1 polymer ?
#
loop_
_entity_poly.entity_id
_entity_poly.type
_entity_poly.pdbx_seq_one_letter_code
_entity_poly.pdbx_strand_id
1 'polypeptide(L)'
;MLQGTPYIYQGEEIGMTNPRFETIDQYRDVESLNAFKELKSKGYSEEYILKILSQKSRDNSRTPMQWSNSKEAGFTRGKSWINVTSNYKNVNVDQAIKDSNSVLHTYRRLIELRHDYDILTYGNITPLYMNHDQLFTYRRDYQSTSWLVIANFSKEVIKLPTDLNTEGDIIIQNGKITNNEISGFGSIVIETHEF
;
A
#
# COMPACT_ATOMS: atom_id res chain seq x y z
N MET A 1 3.11 10.44 -5.02
CA MET A 1 4.32 11.12 -5.55
C MET A 1 4.45 11.10 -7.07
N LEU A 2 3.55 10.47 -7.84
CA LEU A 2 3.47 10.66 -9.30
C LEU A 2 2.65 11.90 -9.66
N GLN A 3 2.74 12.33 -10.92
CA GLN A 3 1.87 13.34 -11.50
C GLN A 3 0.50 12.73 -11.83
N GLY A 4 -0.58 13.45 -11.52
CA GLY A 4 -1.95 12.98 -11.65
C GLY A 4 -2.75 13.12 -10.36
N THR A 5 -4.04 12.78 -10.37
CA THR A 5 -4.92 12.89 -9.20
C THR A 5 -4.99 11.55 -8.47
N PRO A 6 -4.50 11.47 -7.21
CA PRO A 6 -4.53 10.22 -6.46
C PRO A 6 -5.96 9.88 -6.02
N TYR A 7 -6.27 8.58 -5.98
CA TYR A 7 -7.49 8.02 -5.40
C TYR A 7 -7.08 7.10 -4.26
N ILE A 8 -7.83 7.13 -3.16
CA ILE A 8 -7.63 6.26 -2.00
C ILE A 8 -8.88 5.39 -1.87
N TYR A 9 -8.71 4.07 -1.82
CA TYR A 9 -9.82 3.15 -1.61
C TYR A 9 -10.09 2.96 -0.10
N GLN A 10 -11.35 2.74 0.28
CA GLN A 10 -11.71 2.56 1.70
C GLN A 10 -10.92 1.42 2.36
N GLY A 11 -10.22 1.73 3.45
CA GLY A 11 -9.41 0.76 4.19
C GLY A 11 -7.95 0.70 3.73
N GLU A 12 -7.60 1.30 2.59
CA GLU A 12 -6.23 1.44 2.12
C GLU A 12 -5.41 2.29 3.11
N GLU A 13 -6.02 3.35 3.64
CA GLU A 13 -5.41 4.29 4.58
C GLU A 13 -5.10 3.68 5.95
N ILE A 14 -5.66 2.51 6.28
CA ILE A 14 -5.29 1.76 7.48
C ILE A 14 -4.51 0.47 7.15
N GLY A 15 -4.20 0.22 5.87
CA GLY A 15 -3.48 -0.97 5.45
C GLY A 15 -4.29 -2.25 5.59
N MET A 16 -5.59 -2.23 5.27
CA MET A 16 -6.41 -3.46 5.23
C MET A 16 -5.82 -4.47 4.25
N THR A 17 -5.85 -5.75 4.64
CA THR A 17 -5.31 -6.86 3.84
C THR A 17 -6.43 -7.76 3.35
N ASN A 18 -6.15 -8.60 2.35
CA ASN A 18 -7.07 -9.66 1.94
C ASN A 18 -7.49 -10.53 3.16
N PRO A 19 -8.77 -10.96 3.23
CA PRO A 19 -9.33 -11.67 4.38
C PRO A 19 -8.79 -13.08 4.59
N ARG A 20 -8.23 -13.69 3.54
CA ARG A 20 -7.81 -15.10 3.51
C ARG A 20 -8.91 -16.06 4.00
N PHE A 21 -10.11 -15.92 3.45
CA PHE A 21 -11.21 -16.83 3.73
C PHE A 21 -10.83 -18.29 3.46
N GLU A 22 -11.19 -19.15 4.41
CA GLU A 22 -10.81 -20.57 4.49
C GLU A 22 -11.84 -21.49 3.86
N THR A 23 -13.08 -21.03 3.68
CA THR A 23 -14.15 -21.82 3.05
C THR A 23 -14.89 -21.03 1.98
N ILE A 24 -15.46 -21.73 0.99
CA ILE A 24 -16.22 -21.10 -0.10
C ILE A 24 -17.44 -20.34 0.40
N ASP A 25 -18.04 -20.78 1.51
CA ASP A 25 -19.22 -20.16 2.13
C ASP A 25 -18.94 -18.77 2.74
N GLN A 26 -17.69 -18.35 2.79
CA GLN A 26 -17.32 -16.99 3.22
C GLN A 26 -17.30 -15.99 2.04
N TYR A 27 -17.24 -16.48 0.80
CA TYR A 27 -17.28 -15.66 -0.41
C TYR A 27 -18.73 -15.33 -0.80
N ARG A 28 -18.91 -14.22 -1.52
CA ARG A 28 -20.21 -13.70 -1.98
C ARG A 28 -20.23 -13.38 -3.46
N ASP A 29 -19.07 -13.09 -4.03
CA ASP A 29 -18.91 -12.72 -5.43
C ASP A 29 -19.31 -13.88 -6.36
N VAL A 30 -20.30 -13.63 -7.21
CA VAL A 30 -20.87 -14.62 -8.12
C VAL A 30 -19.83 -15.24 -9.05
N GLU A 31 -18.85 -14.45 -9.50
CA GLU A 31 -17.77 -14.92 -10.37
C GLU A 31 -16.85 -15.88 -9.61
N SER A 32 -16.48 -15.54 -8.37
CA SER A 32 -15.71 -16.40 -7.48
C SER A 32 -16.43 -17.73 -7.18
N LEU A 33 -17.74 -17.69 -6.93
CA LEU A 33 -18.55 -18.90 -6.70
C LEU A 33 -18.65 -19.78 -7.96
N ASN A 34 -18.77 -19.18 -9.14
CA ASN A 34 -18.81 -19.90 -10.41
C ASN A 34 -17.44 -20.52 -10.73
N ALA A 35 -16.36 -19.75 -10.58
CA ALA A 35 -15.00 -20.23 -10.76
C ALA A 35 -14.68 -21.40 -9.83
N PHE A 36 -15.16 -21.36 -8.57
CA PHE A 36 -15.02 -22.47 -7.64
C PHE A 36 -15.69 -23.74 -8.17
N LYS A 37 -16.96 -23.66 -8.60
CA LYS A 37 -17.71 -24.80 -9.15
C LYS A 37 -17.05 -25.37 -10.40
N GLU A 38 -16.59 -24.50 -11.30
CA GLU A 38 -15.93 -24.90 -12.54
C GLU A 38 -14.59 -25.60 -12.28
N LEU A 39 -13.74 -25.05 -11.42
CA LEU A 39 -12.46 -25.68 -11.11
C LEU A 39 -12.65 -26.99 -10.33
N LYS A 40 -13.64 -27.04 -9.44
CA LYS A 40 -13.96 -28.27 -8.73
C LYS A 40 -14.43 -29.37 -9.68
N SER A 41 -15.25 -29.04 -10.69
CA SER A 41 -15.69 -30.02 -11.71
C SER A 41 -14.54 -30.51 -12.61
N LYS A 42 -13.49 -29.69 -12.79
CA LYS A 42 -12.24 -30.08 -13.46
C LYS A 42 -11.30 -30.93 -12.58
N GLY A 43 -11.69 -31.24 -11.34
CA GLY A 43 -10.93 -32.12 -10.45
C GLY A 43 -9.84 -31.43 -9.62
N TYR A 44 -9.78 -30.10 -9.60
CA TYR A 44 -8.84 -29.39 -8.73
C TYR A 44 -9.23 -29.54 -7.24
N SER A 45 -8.23 -29.60 -6.37
CA SER A 45 -8.45 -29.66 -4.92
C SER A 45 -9.06 -28.35 -4.42
N GLU A 46 -9.84 -28.46 -3.33
CA GLU A 46 -10.46 -27.29 -2.72
C GLU A 46 -9.43 -26.27 -2.25
N GLU A 47 -8.37 -26.75 -1.62
CA GLU A 47 -7.25 -25.95 -1.15
C GLU A 47 -6.62 -25.12 -2.30
N TYR A 48 -6.41 -25.75 -3.46
CA TYR A 48 -5.85 -25.07 -4.63
C TYR A 48 -6.79 -23.96 -5.13
N ILE A 49 -8.09 -24.23 -5.20
CA ILE A 49 -9.09 -23.27 -5.64
C ILE A 49 -9.19 -22.09 -4.66
N LEU A 50 -9.25 -22.38 -3.36
CA LEU A 50 -9.30 -21.34 -2.31
C LEU A 50 -8.03 -20.49 -2.31
N LYS A 51 -6.86 -21.08 -2.60
CA LYS A 51 -5.61 -20.32 -2.79
C LYS A 51 -5.71 -19.35 -3.97
N ILE A 52 -6.34 -19.72 -5.08
CA ILE A 52 -6.61 -18.81 -6.20
C ILE A 52 -7.56 -17.69 -5.75
N LEU A 53 -8.69 -18.03 -5.13
CA LEU A 53 -9.68 -17.04 -4.69
C LEU A 53 -9.11 -16.04 -3.68
N SER A 54 -8.28 -16.49 -2.75
CA SER A 54 -7.60 -15.62 -1.77
C SER A 54 -6.70 -14.54 -2.41
N GLN A 55 -6.28 -14.74 -3.65
CA GLN A 55 -5.45 -13.81 -4.41
C GLN A 55 -6.23 -13.01 -5.46
N LYS A 56 -7.34 -13.56 -5.97
CA LYS A 56 -8.01 -13.03 -7.18
C LYS A 56 -9.45 -12.60 -6.98
N SER A 57 -10.13 -13.06 -5.92
CA SER A 57 -11.53 -12.72 -5.69
C SER A 57 -11.70 -11.22 -5.48
N ARG A 58 -12.75 -10.65 -6.09
CA ARG A 58 -13.15 -9.26 -5.88
C ARG A 58 -13.66 -9.00 -4.47
N ASP A 59 -14.04 -10.04 -3.74
CA ASP A 59 -14.45 -9.91 -2.34
C ASP A 59 -13.30 -9.49 -1.42
N ASN A 60 -12.05 -9.67 -1.85
CA ASN A 60 -10.88 -9.32 -1.05
C ASN A 60 -10.85 -7.84 -0.63
N SER A 61 -11.40 -6.95 -1.45
CA SER A 61 -11.52 -5.51 -1.15
C SER A 61 -12.92 -5.09 -0.69
N ARG A 62 -13.88 -6.03 -0.56
CA ARG A 62 -15.28 -5.73 -0.20
C ARG A 62 -15.63 -6.06 1.25
N THR A 63 -14.66 -6.54 2.01
CA THR A 63 -14.87 -6.82 3.45
C THR A 63 -15.25 -5.53 4.18
N PRO A 64 -16.03 -5.62 5.27
CA PRO A 64 -16.43 -4.46 6.05
C PRO A 64 -15.26 -3.58 6.47
N MET A 65 -15.46 -2.25 6.42
CA MET A 65 -14.49 -1.30 6.95
C MET A 65 -14.25 -1.55 8.44
N GLN A 66 -12.97 -1.50 8.85
CA GLN A 66 -12.55 -1.85 10.21
C GLN A 66 -12.45 -0.61 11.08
N TRP A 67 -13.57 -0.18 11.68
CA TRP A 67 -13.60 1.05 12.49
C TRP A 67 -12.89 0.91 13.84
N SER A 68 -13.07 -0.23 14.52
CA SER A 68 -12.58 -0.45 15.89
C SER A 68 -12.23 -1.92 16.12
N ASN A 69 -11.74 -2.24 17.33
CA ASN A 69 -11.54 -3.63 17.78
C ASN A 69 -12.80 -4.28 18.38
N SER A 70 -13.95 -3.62 18.32
CA SER A 70 -15.22 -4.15 18.80
C SER A 70 -15.81 -5.20 17.85
N LYS A 71 -16.90 -5.86 18.26
CA LYS A 71 -17.57 -6.88 17.44
C LYS A 71 -17.88 -6.35 16.03
N GLU A 72 -17.67 -7.19 15.00
CA GLU A 72 -17.78 -6.81 13.59
C GLU A 72 -16.91 -5.59 13.20
N ALA A 73 -15.80 -5.37 13.90
CA ALA A 73 -14.95 -4.17 13.78
C ALA A 73 -15.69 -2.84 13.95
N GLY A 74 -16.84 -2.83 14.63
CA GLY A 74 -17.70 -1.66 14.75
C GLY A 74 -18.48 -1.30 13.47
N PHE A 75 -18.42 -2.14 12.43
CA PHE A 75 -19.16 -1.90 11.17
C PHE A 75 -20.67 -2.02 11.33
N THR A 76 -21.13 -2.97 12.14
CA THR A 76 -22.55 -3.22 12.38
C THR A 76 -22.79 -3.78 13.78
N ARG A 77 -24.02 -3.60 14.29
CA ARG A 77 -24.50 -4.28 15.50
C ARG A 77 -25.03 -5.70 15.22
N GLY A 78 -25.34 -5.98 13.95
CA GLY A 78 -25.90 -7.26 13.48
C GLY A 78 -24.82 -8.22 12.98
N LYS A 79 -25.14 -8.93 11.90
CA LYS A 79 -24.21 -9.79 11.16
C LYS A 79 -23.87 -9.11 9.84
N SER A 80 -22.59 -8.94 9.54
CA SER A 80 -22.16 -8.40 8.25
C SER A 80 -22.56 -9.32 7.09
N TRP A 81 -22.87 -8.74 5.93
CA TRP A 81 -23.27 -9.49 4.72
C TRP A 81 -22.14 -10.39 4.20
N ILE A 82 -20.89 -9.97 4.42
CA ILE A 82 -19.66 -10.72 4.23
C ILE A 82 -18.80 -10.63 5.50
N ASN A 83 -18.00 -11.65 5.79
CA ASN A 83 -17.21 -11.71 7.02
C ASN A 83 -16.18 -10.57 7.08
N VAL A 84 -15.96 -10.05 8.29
CA VAL A 84 -14.86 -9.12 8.58
C VAL A 84 -13.53 -9.86 8.55
N THR A 85 -12.48 -9.20 8.02
CA THR A 85 -11.12 -9.75 8.06
C THR A 85 -10.65 -9.93 9.51
N SER A 86 -10.05 -11.08 9.82
CA SER A 86 -9.72 -11.48 11.20
C SER A 86 -8.72 -10.55 11.91
N ASN A 87 -7.97 -9.74 11.15
CA ASN A 87 -6.96 -8.82 11.68
C ASN A 87 -7.53 -7.50 12.24
N TYR A 88 -8.85 -7.27 12.20
CA TYR A 88 -9.47 -6.01 12.63
C TYR A 88 -9.13 -5.57 14.05
N LYS A 89 -8.76 -6.50 14.94
CA LYS A 89 -8.30 -6.19 16.30
C LYS A 89 -7.01 -5.37 16.33
N ASN A 90 -6.17 -5.49 15.29
CA ASN A 90 -4.87 -4.83 15.16
C ASN A 90 -4.85 -3.80 14.02
N VAL A 91 -5.72 -3.96 13.02
CA VAL A 91 -5.84 -3.07 11.87
C VAL A 91 -7.21 -2.41 11.92
N ASN A 92 -7.32 -1.23 12.52
CA ASN A 92 -8.59 -0.50 12.57
C ASN A 92 -8.35 1.01 12.71
N VAL A 93 -9.38 1.80 12.39
CA VAL A 93 -9.33 3.26 12.41
C VAL A 93 -9.02 3.81 13.81
N ASP A 94 -9.68 3.31 14.85
CA ASP A 94 -9.45 3.76 16.24
C ASP A 94 -7.99 3.63 16.68
N GLN A 95 -7.32 2.55 16.27
CA GLN A 95 -5.91 2.33 16.53
C GLN A 95 -5.03 3.21 15.63
N ALA A 96 -5.33 3.27 14.33
CA ALA A 96 -4.54 4.04 13.36
C ALA A 96 -4.55 5.55 13.66
N ILE A 97 -5.65 6.10 14.20
CA ILE A 97 -5.72 7.51 14.60
C ILE A 97 -4.76 7.82 15.76
N LYS A 98 -4.60 6.88 16.71
CA LYS A 98 -3.79 7.07 17.93
C LYS A 98 -2.29 6.89 17.69
N ASP A 99 -1.92 6.05 16.73
CA ASP A 99 -0.53 5.81 16.38
C ASP A 99 -0.05 6.83 15.34
N SER A 100 0.80 7.77 15.75
CA SER A 100 1.35 8.80 14.85
C SER A 100 2.19 8.25 13.70
N ASN A 101 2.66 7.01 13.81
CA ASN A 101 3.43 6.32 12.77
C ASN A 101 2.57 5.42 11.89
N SER A 102 1.24 5.51 12.00
CA SER A 102 0.34 4.67 11.24
C SER A 102 0.32 5.01 9.75
N VAL A 103 -0.17 4.05 8.95
CA VAL A 103 -0.47 4.25 7.52
C VAL A 103 -1.42 5.45 7.34
N LEU A 104 -2.38 5.65 8.25
CA LEU A 104 -3.36 6.73 8.16
C LEU A 104 -2.69 8.10 8.24
N HIS A 105 -1.76 8.28 9.17
CA HIS A 105 -1.00 9.53 9.28
C HIS A 105 -0.04 9.72 8.11
N THR A 106 0.49 8.63 7.54
CA THR A 106 1.27 8.68 6.29
C THR A 106 0.40 9.22 5.14
N TYR A 107 -0.82 8.72 4.94
CA TYR A 107 -1.73 9.24 3.92
C TYR A 107 -2.11 10.71 4.16
N ARG A 108 -2.39 11.10 5.41
CA ARG A 108 -2.64 12.51 5.76
C ARG A 108 -1.46 13.40 5.37
N ARG A 109 -0.24 13.00 5.71
CA ARG A 109 0.97 13.73 5.35
C ARG A 109 1.15 13.81 3.82
N LEU A 110 0.87 12.74 3.08
CA LEU A 110 0.93 12.76 1.61
C LEU A 110 -0.10 13.72 1.00
N ILE A 111 -1.30 13.83 1.58
CA ILE A 111 -2.34 14.77 1.14
C ILE A 111 -1.92 16.20 1.43
N GLU A 112 -1.39 16.48 2.63
CA GLU A 112 -0.84 17.79 3.00
C GLU A 112 0.26 18.22 2.03
N LEU A 113 1.26 17.35 1.81
CA LEU A 113 2.36 17.62 0.88
C LEU A 113 1.85 17.99 -0.52
N ARG A 114 0.80 17.32 -1.01
CA ARG A 114 0.24 17.62 -2.33
C ARG A 114 -0.38 19.01 -2.42
N HIS A 115 -0.95 19.52 -1.33
CA HIS A 115 -1.49 20.88 -1.28
C HIS A 115 -0.41 21.93 -1.05
N ASP A 116 0.63 21.58 -0.30
CA ASP A 116 1.69 22.51 0.08
C ASP A 116 2.77 22.68 -1.01
N TYR A 117 2.97 21.68 -1.87
CA TYR A 117 4.08 21.65 -2.83
C TYR A 117 3.63 21.43 -4.28
N ASP A 118 3.74 22.50 -5.08
CA ASP A 118 3.41 22.52 -6.51
C ASP A 118 4.19 21.50 -7.35
N ILE A 119 5.42 21.13 -6.93
CA ILE A 119 6.23 20.09 -7.58
C ILE A 119 5.47 18.77 -7.69
N LEU A 120 4.55 18.45 -6.76
CA LEU A 120 3.75 17.23 -6.82
C LEU A 120 2.65 17.26 -7.88
N THR A 121 2.20 18.44 -8.29
CA THR A 121 1.19 18.64 -9.33
C THR A 121 1.83 18.87 -10.70
N TYR A 122 2.81 19.78 -10.77
CA TYR A 122 3.35 20.28 -12.03
C TYR A 122 4.75 19.77 -12.36
N GLY A 123 5.48 19.22 -11.38
CA GLY A 123 6.84 18.75 -11.62
C GLY A 123 6.89 17.55 -12.56
N ASN A 124 7.80 17.62 -13.52
CA ASN A 124 8.06 16.55 -14.50
C ASN A 124 8.59 15.30 -13.79
N ILE A 125 8.47 14.13 -14.42
CA ILE A 125 9.01 12.86 -13.89
C ILE A 125 10.15 12.40 -14.80
N THR A 126 11.33 12.22 -14.21
CA THR A 126 12.47 11.55 -14.84
C THR A 126 12.67 10.19 -14.17
N PRO A 127 12.35 9.07 -14.84
CA PRO A 127 12.58 7.74 -14.28
C PRO A 127 14.07 7.45 -14.12
N LEU A 128 14.46 6.77 -13.03
CA LEU A 128 15.84 6.40 -12.73
C LEU A 128 15.94 4.90 -12.43
N TYR A 129 17.01 4.25 -12.88
CA TYR A 129 17.27 2.83 -12.61
C TYR A 129 16.11 1.87 -12.95
N MET A 130 15.41 2.11 -14.06
CA MET A 130 14.22 1.34 -14.47
C MET A 130 14.46 -0.17 -14.66
N ASN A 131 15.72 -0.59 -14.81
CA ASN A 131 16.09 -2.00 -14.93
C ASN A 131 16.41 -2.67 -13.58
N HIS A 132 16.30 -1.95 -12.46
CA HIS A 132 16.55 -2.52 -11.13
C HIS A 132 15.33 -3.31 -10.65
N ASP A 133 15.51 -4.58 -10.32
CA ASP A 133 14.41 -5.51 -10.01
C ASP A 133 13.54 -5.11 -8.80
N GLN A 134 14.10 -4.31 -7.90
CA GLN A 134 13.51 -4.02 -6.59
C GLN A 134 13.44 -2.53 -6.23
N LEU A 135 14.04 -1.64 -7.01
CA LEU A 135 14.05 -0.20 -6.72
C LEU A 135 13.12 0.51 -7.70
N PHE A 136 12.18 1.25 -7.14
CA PHE A 136 11.37 2.18 -7.89
C PHE A 136 11.84 3.60 -7.57
N THR A 137 12.66 4.14 -8.46
CA THR A 137 13.35 5.42 -8.26
C THR A 137 13.04 6.37 -9.40
N TYR A 138 12.77 7.63 -9.08
CA TYR A 138 12.59 8.68 -10.09
C TYR A 138 12.82 10.05 -9.46
N ARG A 139 13.10 11.02 -10.32
CA ARG A 139 13.21 12.42 -9.93
C ARG A 139 11.98 13.20 -10.36
N ARG A 140 11.57 14.16 -9.52
CA ARG A 140 10.59 15.19 -9.84
C ARG A 140 11.32 16.52 -9.98
N ASP A 141 11.08 17.24 -11.07
CA ASP A 141 11.72 18.54 -11.30
C ASP A 141 10.64 19.62 -11.54
N TYR A 142 10.66 20.70 -10.77
CA TYR A 142 9.79 21.86 -10.98
C TYR A 142 10.50 23.16 -10.61
N GLN A 143 10.64 24.07 -11.57
CA GLN A 143 11.37 25.33 -11.40
C GLN A 143 12.79 25.08 -10.86
N SER A 144 13.16 25.65 -9.72
CA SER A 144 14.46 25.48 -9.05
C SER A 144 14.45 24.39 -7.98
N THR A 145 13.41 23.56 -7.90
CA THR A 145 13.28 22.49 -6.91
C THR A 145 13.32 21.13 -7.59
N SER A 146 14.07 20.20 -6.99
CA SER A 146 14.14 18.82 -7.43
C SER A 146 13.95 17.86 -6.25
N TRP A 147 13.07 16.88 -6.42
CA TRP A 147 12.82 15.83 -5.43
C TRP A 147 13.22 14.47 -5.98
N LEU A 148 14.09 13.77 -5.28
CA LEU A 148 14.39 12.36 -5.52
C LEU A 148 13.42 11.49 -4.72
N VAL A 149 12.72 10.59 -5.42
CA VAL A 149 11.84 9.58 -4.82
C VAL A 149 12.51 8.22 -4.96
N ILE A 150 12.68 7.52 -3.83
CA ILE A 150 13.24 6.17 -3.77
C ILE A 150 12.25 5.27 -3.05
N ALA A 151 11.93 4.11 -3.61
CA ALA A 151 11.15 3.08 -2.93
C ALA A 151 11.74 1.68 -3.16
N ASN A 152 11.97 0.95 -2.07
CA ASN A 152 12.38 -0.44 -2.06
C ASN A 152 11.14 -1.33 -2.05
N PHE A 153 10.93 -2.11 -3.11
CA PHE A 153 9.78 -3.00 -3.27
C PHE A 153 10.02 -4.40 -2.70
N SER A 154 11.10 -4.59 -1.95
CA SER A 154 11.48 -5.84 -1.32
C SER A 154 11.59 -5.71 0.20
N LYS A 155 11.55 -6.85 0.88
CA LYS A 155 11.83 -6.94 2.32
C LYS A 155 13.32 -6.83 2.67
N GLU A 156 14.19 -6.98 1.69
CA GLU A 156 15.64 -7.03 1.92
C GLU A 156 16.21 -5.61 1.94
N VAL A 157 17.35 -5.44 2.62
CA VAL A 157 18.14 -4.22 2.53
C VAL A 157 18.79 -4.17 1.15
N ILE A 158 18.71 -3.03 0.48
CA ILE A 158 19.23 -2.85 -0.88
C ILE A 158 20.32 -1.79 -0.88
N LYS A 159 21.46 -2.12 -1.47
CA LYS A 159 22.50 -1.14 -1.78
C LYS A 159 22.05 -0.24 -2.92
N LEU A 160 22.06 1.07 -2.68
CA LEU A 160 21.70 2.06 -3.68
C LEU A 160 22.79 2.15 -4.77
N PRO A 161 22.41 2.49 -6.01
CA PRO A 161 23.37 2.81 -7.07
C PRO A 161 24.36 3.89 -6.60
N THR A 162 25.64 3.72 -6.93
CA THR A 162 26.72 4.58 -6.40
C THR A 162 26.69 6.01 -6.92
N ASP A 163 26.03 6.23 -8.07
CA ASP A 163 25.83 7.53 -8.72
C ASP A 163 24.54 8.23 -8.26
N LEU A 164 23.76 7.61 -7.36
CA LEU A 164 22.55 8.20 -6.82
C LEU A 164 22.87 9.17 -5.70
N ASN A 165 22.72 10.48 -5.96
CA ASN A 165 22.87 11.48 -4.91
C ASN A 165 21.68 11.45 -3.96
N THR A 166 21.93 11.18 -2.68
CA THR A 166 20.91 11.15 -1.61
C THR A 166 21.11 12.27 -0.58
N GLU A 167 21.95 13.26 -0.89
CA GLU A 167 22.11 14.45 -0.06
C GLU A 167 20.97 15.44 -0.30
N GLY A 168 20.40 15.95 0.79
CA GLY A 168 19.26 16.86 0.74
C GLY A 168 18.41 16.82 1.99
N ASP A 169 17.29 17.53 1.94
CA ASP A 169 16.31 17.57 3.02
C ASP A 169 15.28 16.45 2.84
N ILE A 170 15.03 15.67 3.89
CA ILE A 170 14.02 14.61 3.87
C ILE A 170 12.63 15.23 3.99
N ILE A 171 11.81 15.06 2.95
CA ILE A 171 10.44 15.57 2.88
C ILE A 171 9.46 14.62 3.59
N ILE A 172 9.62 13.32 3.34
CA ILE A 172 8.87 12.24 3.99
C ILE A 172 9.69 10.95 3.89
N GLN A 173 9.64 10.12 4.93
CA GLN A 173 10.31 8.83 4.92
C GLN A 173 9.53 7.75 5.67
N ASN A 174 9.68 6.52 5.18
CA ASN A 174 9.47 5.28 5.90
C ASN A 174 10.75 4.46 5.81
N GLY A 175 11.23 3.94 6.92
CA GLY A 175 12.54 3.28 6.98
C GLY A 175 13.70 4.28 7.03
N LYS A 176 14.88 3.87 6.56
CA LYS A 176 16.10 4.69 6.59
C LYS A 176 17.07 4.35 5.46
N ILE A 177 17.89 5.33 5.09
CA ILE A 177 19.12 5.11 4.33
C ILE A 177 20.30 5.17 5.31
N THR A 178 21.18 4.18 5.27
CA THR A 178 22.40 4.13 6.09
C THR A 178 23.49 3.45 5.29
N ASN A 179 24.70 4.03 5.24
CA ASN A 179 25.84 3.46 4.48
C ASN A 179 25.50 3.16 3.00
N ASN A 180 24.75 4.04 2.35
CA ASN A 180 24.27 3.86 0.97
C ASN A 180 23.38 2.61 0.76
N GLU A 181 22.67 2.20 1.82
CA GLU A 181 21.69 1.12 1.77
C GLU A 181 20.34 1.61 2.26
N ILE A 182 19.27 1.27 1.54
CA ILE A 182 17.89 1.53 1.94
C ILE A 182 17.31 0.29 2.64
N SER A 183 16.64 0.51 3.78
CA SER A 183 15.98 -0.56 4.53
C SER A 183 14.91 -1.28 3.68
N GLY A 184 14.59 -2.53 4.04
CA GLY A 184 13.46 -3.27 3.47
C GLY A 184 12.16 -2.46 3.53
N PHE A 185 11.42 -2.42 2.42
CA PHE A 185 10.22 -1.59 2.21
C PHE A 185 10.40 -0.10 2.53
N GLY A 186 11.65 0.38 2.56
CA GLY A 186 11.97 1.78 2.77
C GLY A 186 11.47 2.61 1.59
N SER A 187 10.88 3.77 1.89
CA SER A 187 10.50 4.76 0.88
C SER A 187 10.82 6.14 1.40
N ILE A 188 11.62 6.89 0.66
CA ILE A 188 12.16 8.18 1.07
C ILE A 188 12.02 9.16 -0.09
N VAL A 189 11.58 10.38 0.24
CA VAL A 189 11.57 11.52 -0.66
C VAL A 189 12.55 12.56 -0.12
N ILE A 190 13.49 12.94 -0.95
CA ILE A 190 14.58 13.87 -0.61
C ILE A 190 14.48 15.07 -1.55
N GLU A 191 14.39 16.27 -1.01
CA GLU A 191 14.62 17.50 -1.78
C GLU A 191 16.12 17.68 -1.96
N THR A 192 16.60 17.48 -3.18
CA THR A 192 18.02 17.50 -3.48
C THR A 192 18.50 18.93 -3.62
N HIS A 193 19.59 19.26 -2.94
CA HIS A 193 20.33 20.50 -3.21
C HIS A 193 21.18 20.26 -4.47
N GLU A 194 20.61 20.40 -5.67
CA GLU A 194 21.43 20.41 -6.87
C GLU A 194 22.31 21.69 -6.88
N PHE A 195 23.59 21.51 -7.20
CA PHE A 195 24.66 22.52 -7.23
C PHE A 195 24.54 23.52 -8.37
#